data_AF-A0A0M9G9E6-F1
#
_entry.id   AF-A0A0M9G9E6-F1
#
_cell.length_a   1.000
_cell.length_b   1.000
_cell.length_c   1.000
_cell.angle_alpha   90.00
_cell.angle_beta   90.00
_cell.angle_gamma   90.00
#
_symmetry.space_group_name_H-M   'P 1'
#
loop_
_entity.id
_entity.type
_entity.pdbx_description
1 polymer ?
#
loop_
_entity_poly.entity_id
_entity_poly.type
_entity_poly.pdbx_seq_one_letter_code
_entity_poly.pdbx_strand_id
1 'polypeptide(L)'
;MIPTSLGLFGVVDYLTVVHHNWPFADRCFAFFLSFLSCLSFFSLHLLFIMPQDRAAQLAELRKQFPSTTVVTESAQETVLKVDHVLRISPTTEYALSLFVSLPSSFPKSEPKATMPYCCHSVPITPPNINPSEAQAYQWESNASTLVEAVRNAFQNAADRWGTVEPPSMRSVTLQLSGETDRLLSDLVSNPNCLDAYCYQLPIVKQMREASSQTIGVIERVANENTLLRSEVETLEKKVEAMQHQLSDQVSQLQRLGQNPLLTSVCTPEALIRTLEMDVRKMNGDCMTIGKKALDAYKTDKGSFQDLLEQYKSQSKAMHMLDLKRISYRAQCAAN
;
A
#
# COMPACT_ATOMS: atom_id res chain seq x y z
N MET A 1 -49.40 -3.98 1.94
CA MET A 1 -49.16 -4.51 3.31
C MET A 1 -47.70 -4.91 3.40
N ILE A 2 -46.97 -4.28 4.31
CA ILE A 2 -45.54 -4.47 4.66
C ILE A 2 -45.44 -5.63 5.67
N PRO A 3 -44.42 -6.52 5.64
CA PRO A 3 -43.11 -6.35 6.32
C PRO A 3 -41.88 -6.83 5.51
N THR A 4 -40.79 -6.07 5.35
CA THR A 4 -39.57 -5.96 6.20
C THR A 4 -38.93 -7.26 6.68
N SER A 5 -37.78 -7.63 6.08
CA SER A 5 -36.61 -8.33 6.66
C SER A 5 -35.56 -8.52 5.55
N LEU A 6 -34.24 -8.61 5.70
CA LEU A 6 -33.19 -8.11 6.60
C LEU A 6 -31.88 -8.69 6.02
N GLY A 7 -30.75 -7.97 6.12
CA GLY A 7 -29.38 -8.44 5.83
C GLY A 7 -28.77 -7.78 4.58
N LEU A 8 -27.89 -6.78 4.63
CA LEU A 8 -26.89 -6.34 5.62
C LEU A 8 -25.78 -7.38 5.88
N PHE A 9 -24.76 -7.36 5.02
CA PHE A 9 -23.34 -7.59 5.33
C PHE A 9 -22.58 -6.61 4.40
N GLY A 10 -21.89 -5.57 4.84
CA GLY A 10 -21.36 -5.26 6.16
C GLY A 10 -19.94 -5.80 6.33
N VAL A 11 -19.00 -5.40 5.47
CA VAL A 11 -17.56 -5.55 5.73
C VAL A 11 -17.10 -4.24 6.36
N VAL A 12 -16.95 -4.27 7.68
CA VAL A 12 -16.42 -3.18 8.50
C VAL A 12 -15.33 -3.76 9.40
N ASP A 13 -14.20 -3.06 9.38
CA ASP A 13 -13.16 -2.92 10.39
C ASP A 13 -12.31 -4.13 10.82
N TYR A 14 -11.04 -4.04 10.43
CA TYR A 14 -9.91 -4.31 11.31
C TYR A 14 -8.90 -3.17 11.16
N LEU A 15 -8.81 -2.29 12.17
CA LEU A 15 -7.55 -1.87 12.82
C LEU A 15 -7.78 -0.62 13.68
N THR A 16 -8.06 -0.87 14.96
CA THR A 16 -7.86 0.10 16.04
C THR A 16 -7.17 -0.61 17.19
N VAL A 17 -6.45 0.19 18.00
CA VAL A 17 -5.65 -0.14 19.22
C VAL A 17 -4.18 -0.39 18.85
N VAL A 18 -3.21 0.47 19.22
CA VAL A 18 -2.81 0.85 20.59
C VAL A 18 -2.31 2.30 20.69
N HIS A 19 -2.71 2.97 21.78
CA HIS A 19 -2.25 4.27 22.27
C HIS A 19 -1.19 4.08 23.39
N HIS A 20 -0.02 4.71 23.31
CA HIS A 20 0.51 5.72 24.27
C HIS A 20 2.06 5.86 24.34
N ASN A 21 2.47 7.15 24.31
CA ASN A 21 3.63 7.81 24.92
C ASN A 21 5.00 7.90 24.18
N TRP A 22 5.13 8.99 23.41
CA TRP A 22 6.13 10.10 23.42
C TRP A 22 7.60 9.88 23.86
N PRO A 23 8.60 10.72 23.45
CA PRO A 23 8.54 11.85 22.50
C PRO A 23 9.68 11.84 21.43
N PHE A 24 9.37 12.27 20.21
CA PHE A 24 10.36 12.83 19.27
C PHE A 24 9.75 14.05 18.57
N ALA A 25 9.18 14.92 19.39
CA ALA A 25 8.68 16.24 19.00
C ALA A 25 9.86 17.22 18.96
N ASP A 26 10.72 17.09 17.95
CA ASP A 26 11.68 18.16 17.58
C ASP A 26 12.16 18.08 16.12
N ARG A 27 11.63 17.14 15.31
CA ARG A 27 11.97 17.03 13.88
C ARG A 27 10.80 17.30 12.93
N CYS A 28 9.59 17.53 13.44
CA CYS A 28 8.41 17.78 12.61
C CYS A 28 8.11 19.26 12.34
N PHE A 29 8.71 20.20 13.09
CA PHE A 29 8.46 21.63 12.89
C PHE A 29 9.25 22.23 11.70
N ALA A 30 10.40 21.63 11.36
CA ALA A 30 11.20 22.04 10.19
C ALA A 30 10.65 21.52 8.86
N PHE A 31 9.86 20.44 8.87
CA PHE A 31 9.19 19.91 7.69
C PHE A 31 7.88 20.66 7.37
N PHE A 32 7.18 21.18 8.38
CA PHE A 32 5.93 21.91 8.17
C PHE A 32 6.14 23.33 7.62
N LEU A 33 7.22 24.02 8.00
CA LEU A 33 7.55 25.35 7.46
C LEU A 33 8.13 25.30 6.03
N SER A 34 8.77 24.20 5.64
CA SER A 34 9.21 23.96 4.25
C SER A 34 8.07 23.52 3.33
N PHE A 35 7.03 22.85 3.88
CA PHE A 35 5.82 22.52 3.12
C PHE A 35 4.91 23.74 2.90
N LEU A 36 4.79 24.64 3.87
CA LEU A 36 4.01 25.89 3.74
C LEU A 36 4.67 26.94 2.85
N SER A 37 6.01 26.95 2.72
CA SER A 37 6.69 27.77 1.70
C SER A 37 6.58 27.19 0.29
N CYS A 38 6.52 25.86 0.13
CA CYS A 38 6.22 25.23 -1.17
C CYS A 38 4.76 25.43 -1.60
N LEU A 39 3.80 25.40 -0.67
CA LEU A 39 2.39 25.62 -0.98
C LEU A 39 2.05 27.10 -1.26
N SER A 40 2.83 28.05 -0.73
CA SER A 40 2.72 29.46 -1.13
C SER A 40 3.45 29.78 -2.43
N PHE A 41 4.41 28.95 -2.86
CA PHE A 41 4.98 29.01 -4.22
C PHE A 41 4.05 28.37 -5.26
N PHE A 42 3.25 27.37 -4.89
CA PHE A 42 2.27 26.73 -5.77
C PHE A 42 0.94 27.50 -5.90
N SER A 43 0.59 28.36 -4.95
CA SER A 43 -0.63 29.19 -5.01
C SER A 43 -0.48 30.51 -5.79
N LEU A 44 0.68 30.79 -6.40
CA LEU A 44 0.89 31.97 -7.26
C LEU A 44 1.14 31.67 -8.75
N HIS A 45 0.89 30.43 -9.20
CA HIS A 45 0.84 30.09 -10.63
C HIS A 45 -0.56 29.66 -11.11
N LEU A 46 -1.57 29.86 -10.28
CA LEU A 46 -2.98 29.70 -10.62
C LEU A 46 -3.61 31.07 -10.93
N LEU A 47 -3.01 31.81 -11.88
CA LEU A 47 -3.61 32.99 -12.49
C LEU A 47 -2.88 33.41 -13.78
N PHE A 48 -2.73 32.47 -14.72
CA PHE A 48 -2.58 32.80 -16.14
C PHE A 48 -3.19 31.69 -16.97
N ILE A 49 -4.52 31.68 -17.06
CA ILE A 49 -5.21 31.08 -18.21
C ILE A 49 -4.95 32.06 -19.37
N MET A 50 -3.76 31.99 -19.97
CA MET A 50 -3.55 32.59 -21.29
C MET A 50 -4.13 31.62 -22.31
N PRO A 51 -4.88 32.10 -23.33
CA PRO A 51 -5.08 31.28 -24.51
C PRO A 51 -3.68 30.89 -24.99
N GLN A 52 -3.37 29.59 -24.94
CA GLN A 52 -2.04 29.13 -25.35
C GLN A 52 -1.89 29.48 -26.83
N ASP A 53 -1.03 30.45 -27.12
CA ASP A 53 -0.77 30.85 -28.50
C ASP A 53 0.08 29.76 -29.18
N ARG A 54 -0.17 29.52 -30.47
CA ARG A 54 0.58 28.56 -31.29
C ARG A 54 2.08 28.79 -31.17
N ALA A 55 2.50 30.05 -31.19
CA ALA A 55 3.90 30.45 -31.07
C ALA A 55 4.50 30.06 -29.71
N ALA A 56 3.74 30.23 -28.62
CA ALA A 56 4.19 29.90 -27.27
C ALA A 56 4.36 28.38 -27.10
N GLN A 57 3.39 27.59 -27.57
CA GLN A 57 3.49 26.12 -27.54
C GLN A 57 4.67 25.59 -28.37
N LEU A 58 4.92 26.18 -29.54
CA LEU A 58 6.07 25.84 -30.38
C LEU A 58 7.41 26.22 -29.73
N ALA A 59 7.48 27.37 -29.05
CA ALA A 59 8.68 27.80 -28.34
C ALA A 59 9.01 26.86 -27.18
N GLU A 60 8.01 26.47 -26.39
CA GLU A 60 8.20 25.51 -25.30
C GLU A 60 8.56 24.11 -25.83
N LEU A 61 7.96 23.67 -26.95
CA LEU A 61 8.35 22.42 -27.61
C LEU A 61 9.84 22.43 -28.00
N ARG A 62 10.33 23.50 -28.64
CA ARG A 62 11.74 23.62 -29.02
C ARG A 62 12.67 23.70 -27.82
N LYS A 63 12.22 24.25 -26.70
CA LYS A 63 12.99 24.28 -25.45
C LYS A 63 13.14 22.89 -24.83
N GLN A 64 12.08 22.09 -24.83
CA GLN A 64 12.06 20.73 -24.26
C GLN A 64 12.66 19.68 -25.22
N PHE A 65 12.52 19.90 -26.52
CA PHE A 65 13.06 19.06 -27.59
C PHE A 65 13.88 19.92 -28.56
N PRO A 66 15.15 20.24 -28.22
CA PRO A 66 16.00 21.15 -29.00
C PRO A 66 16.23 20.72 -30.46
N SER A 67 16.16 19.41 -30.74
CA SER A 67 16.30 18.83 -32.07
C SER A 67 15.07 18.99 -32.97
N THR A 68 14.04 19.74 -32.52
CA THR A 68 12.83 19.98 -33.31
C THR A 68 13.11 20.86 -34.52
N THR A 69 12.81 20.36 -35.71
CA THR A 69 12.97 21.06 -36.99
C THR A 69 11.65 21.16 -37.73
N VAL A 70 11.42 22.25 -38.47
CA VAL A 70 10.25 22.40 -39.34
C VAL A 70 10.56 21.73 -40.66
N VAL A 71 9.78 20.72 -41.03
CA VAL A 71 9.95 19.99 -42.30
C VAL A 71 9.13 20.65 -43.41
N THR A 72 7.92 21.08 -43.09
CA THR A 72 7.02 21.72 -44.04
C THR A 72 6.12 22.71 -43.32
N GLU A 73 5.93 23.87 -43.92
CA GLU A 73 4.97 24.87 -43.45
C GLU A 73 4.07 25.27 -44.61
N SER A 74 2.78 25.04 -44.45
CA SER A 74 1.76 25.33 -45.46
C SER A 74 0.59 26.08 -44.82
N ALA A 75 -0.30 26.62 -45.65
CA ALA A 75 -1.52 27.27 -45.16
C ALA A 75 -2.46 26.32 -44.40
N GLN A 76 -2.33 25.01 -44.60
CA GLN A 76 -3.21 24.00 -44.01
C GLN A 76 -2.61 23.36 -42.75
N GLU A 77 -1.30 23.13 -42.76
CA GLU A 77 -0.59 22.50 -41.65
C GLU A 77 0.89 22.89 -41.57
N THR A 78 1.46 22.78 -40.38
CA THR A 78 2.90 22.80 -40.14
C THR A 78 3.32 21.41 -39.66
N VAL A 79 4.31 20.83 -40.32
CA VAL A 79 4.87 19.52 -39.96
C VAL A 79 6.25 19.72 -39.33
N LEU A 80 6.39 19.22 -38.11
CA LEU A 80 7.64 19.25 -37.35
C LEU A 80 8.26 17.87 -37.32
N LYS A 81 9.58 17.77 -37.46
CA LYS A 81 10.35 16.59 -37.10
C LYS A 81 10.89 16.81 -35.70
N VAL A 82 10.53 15.92 -34.78
CA VAL A 82 11.06 15.91 -33.42
C VAL A 82 11.92 14.66 -33.27
N ASP A 83 13.17 14.85 -32.87
CA ASP A 83 14.08 13.77 -32.52
C ASP A 83 14.26 13.72 -31.00
N HIS A 84 14.12 12.55 -30.41
CA HIS A 84 14.25 12.36 -28.97
C HIS A 84 14.90 11.02 -28.65
N VAL A 85 15.82 11.02 -27.69
CA VAL A 85 16.45 9.80 -27.19
C VAL A 85 15.67 9.32 -25.97
N LEU A 86 15.13 8.11 -26.05
CA LEU A 86 14.31 7.52 -25.01
C LEU A 86 15.07 6.41 -24.30
N ARG A 87 15.04 6.46 -22.97
CA ARG A 87 15.51 5.38 -22.11
C ARG A 87 14.33 4.48 -21.74
N ILE A 88 14.28 3.29 -22.31
CA ILE A 88 13.18 2.32 -22.14
C ILE A 88 13.43 1.40 -20.96
N SER A 89 14.69 1.08 -20.72
CA SER A 89 15.10 0.27 -19.57
C SER A 89 16.40 0.82 -18.99
N PRO A 90 16.84 0.35 -17.81
CA PRO A 90 18.14 0.72 -17.27
C PRO A 90 19.29 0.46 -18.24
N THR A 91 19.14 -0.50 -19.15
CA THR A 91 20.16 -0.97 -20.10
C THR A 91 19.84 -0.67 -21.57
N THR A 92 18.68 -0.09 -21.87
CA THR A 92 18.20 0.12 -23.24
C THR A 92 17.81 1.57 -23.45
N GLU A 93 18.50 2.21 -24.38
CA GLU A 93 18.28 3.57 -24.82
C GLU A 93 18.38 3.59 -26.35
N TYR A 94 17.39 4.18 -27.02
CA TYR A 94 17.48 4.42 -28.46
C TYR A 94 16.80 5.71 -28.88
N ALA A 95 17.21 6.22 -30.03
CA ALA A 95 16.69 7.46 -30.59
C ALA A 95 15.45 7.20 -31.45
N LEU A 96 14.41 8.00 -31.24
CA LEU A 96 13.21 8.03 -32.06
C LEU A 96 13.05 9.38 -32.75
N SER A 97 12.52 9.33 -33.97
CA SER A 97 12.05 10.48 -34.71
C SER A 97 10.53 10.38 -34.86
N LEU A 98 9.80 11.46 -34.60
CA LEU A 98 8.37 11.56 -34.88
C LEU A 98 8.08 12.79 -35.74
N PHE A 99 7.14 12.67 -36.67
CA PHE A 99 6.55 13.80 -37.36
C PHE A 99 5.29 14.24 -36.63
N VAL A 100 5.28 15.51 -36.23
CA VAL A 100 4.16 16.15 -35.51
C VAL A 100 3.52 17.16 -36.45
N SER A 101 2.33 16.82 -36.94
CA SER A 101 1.51 17.69 -37.78
C SER A 101 0.61 18.55 -36.92
N LEU A 102 0.71 19.86 -37.11
CA LEU A 102 -0.10 20.88 -36.45
C LEU A 102 -1.09 21.48 -37.46
N PRO A 103 -2.41 21.26 -37.31
CA PRO A 103 -3.39 21.87 -38.20
C PRO A 103 -3.36 23.40 -38.09
N SER A 104 -3.86 24.10 -39.10
CA SER A 104 -4.00 25.56 -39.09
C SER A 104 -4.87 26.08 -37.94
N SER A 105 -5.81 25.26 -37.46
CA SER A 105 -6.70 25.55 -36.32
C SER A 105 -6.07 25.28 -34.94
N PHE A 106 -4.86 24.72 -34.87
CA PHE A 106 -4.17 24.49 -33.60
C PHE A 106 -3.93 25.82 -32.85
N PRO A 107 -4.17 25.90 -31.53
CA PRO A 107 -4.38 24.78 -30.58
C PRO A 107 -5.83 24.39 -30.32
N LYS A 108 -6.81 24.90 -31.07
CA LYS A 108 -8.21 24.48 -30.93
C LYS A 108 -8.44 23.03 -31.40
N SER A 109 -7.63 22.57 -32.35
CA SER A 109 -7.63 21.19 -32.82
C SER A 109 -6.36 20.48 -32.38
N GLU A 110 -6.47 19.17 -32.19
CA GLU A 110 -5.38 18.32 -31.72
C GLU A 110 -4.21 18.25 -32.72
N PRO A 111 -2.97 18.11 -32.21
CA PRO A 111 -1.83 17.73 -33.04
C PRO A 111 -1.89 16.25 -33.41
N LYS A 112 -1.23 15.85 -34.51
CA LYS A 112 -1.10 14.43 -34.90
C LYS A 112 0.35 14.02 -34.91
N ALA A 113 0.67 12.90 -34.27
CA ALA A 113 2.00 12.30 -34.30
C ALA A 113 2.03 11.08 -35.24
N THR A 114 3.07 10.98 -36.06
CA THR A 114 3.29 9.86 -36.97
C THR A 114 4.75 9.42 -36.96
N MET A 115 4.98 8.12 -37.19
CA MET A 115 6.33 7.59 -37.38
C MET A 115 6.82 7.89 -38.80
N PRO A 116 8.04 8.44 -38.99
CA PRO A 116 8.58 8.81 -40.30
C PRO A 116 8.69 7.65 -41.29
N TYR A 117 8.93 6.43 -40.79
CA TYR A 117 9.33 5.29 -41.61
C TYR A 117 8.16 4.47 -42.15
N CYS A 118 7.04 4.46 -41.43
CA CYS A 118 5.86 3.67 -41.76
C CYS A 118 4.58 4.52 -41.85
N CYS A 119 4.69 5.84 -41.65
CA CYS A 119 3.57 6.79 -41.57
C CYS A 119 2.48 6.36 -40.57
N HIS A 120 2.82 5.48 -39.63
CA HIS A 120 1.88 4.95 -38.66
C HIS A 120 1.50 6.05 -37.67
N SER A 121 0.20 6.22 -37.44
CA SER A 121 -0.29 7.20 -36.48
C SER A 121 -0.02 6.73 -35.05
N VAL A 122 0.59 7.60 -34.26
CA VAL A 122 0.94 7.33 -32.87
C VAL A 122 -0.02 8.10 -31.97
N PRO A 123 -0.68 7.44 -31.00
CA PRO A 123 -1.54 8.12 -30.04
C PRO A 123 -0.77 9.17 -29.23
N ILE A 124 -1.39 10.34 -29.04
CA ILE A 124 -0.88 11.40 -28.15
C ILE A 124 -1.46 11.31 -26.72
N THR A 125 -2.33 10.32 -26.48
CA THR A 125 -2.95 10.05 -25.19
C THR A 125 -1.92 9.63 -24.16
N PRO A 126 -2.14 9.87 -22.85
CA PRO A 126 -1.23 9.39 -21.81
C PRO A 126 -0.95 7.88 -21.95
N PRO A 127 0.30 7.43 -21.74
CA PRO A 127 0.67 6.02 -21.84
C PRO A 127 0.06 5.21 -20.68
N ASN A 128 -0.16 3.91 -20.88
CA ASN A 128 -0.66 2.96 -19.88
C ASN A 128 -2.04 3.26 -19.26
N ILE A 129 -2.87 4.08 -19.92
CA ILE A 129 -4.26 4.30 -19.49
C ILE A 129 -5.16 3.14 -19.91
N ASN A 130 -6.26 2.97 -19.19
CA ASN A 130 -7.25 1.95 -19.53
C ASN A 130 -7.80 2.18 -20.95
N PRO A 131 -8.07 1.11 -21.74
CA PRO A 131 -8.59 1.25 -23.10
C PRO A 131 -9.88 2.10 -23.20
N SER A 132 -10.74 2.02 -22.18
CA SER A 132 -11.96 2.84 -22.06
C SER A 132 -11.66 4.32 -21.85
N GLU A 133 -10.63 4.65 -21.07
CA GLU A 133 -10.19 6.03 -20.83
C GLU A 133 -9.46 6.59 -22.05
N ALA A 134 -8.70 5.76 -22.77
CA ALA A 134 -8.06 6.15 -24.03
C ALA A 134 -9.07 6.56 -25.10
N GLN A 135 -10.21 5.86 -25.19
CA GLN A 135 -11.29 6.21 -26.11
C GLN A 135 -12.04 7.49 -25.70
N ALA A 136 -12.09 7.77 -24.40
CA ALA A 136 -12.74 8.95 -23.86
C ALA A 136 -11.83 10.20 -23.85
N TYR A 137 -10.53 10.03 -24.12
CA TYR A 137 -9.58 11.14 -24.13
C TYR A 137 -9.94 12.14 -25.24
N GLN A 138 -10.10 13.41 -24.85
CA GLN A 138 -10.36 14.50 -25.77
C GLN A 138 -9.31 15.59 -25.59
N TRP A 139 -8.85 16.13 -26.71
CA TRP A 139 -7.95 17.28 -26.70
C TRP A 139 -8.68 18.52 -26.18
N GLU A 140 -8.20 19.05 -25.06
CA GLU A 140 -8.73 20.27 -24.46
C GLU A 140 -7.74 21.41 -24.67
N SER A 141 -8.07 22.38 -25.54
CA SER A 141 -7.18 23.48 -25.92
C SER A 141 -6.66 24.35 -24.76
N ASN A 142 -7.33 24.30 -23.62
CA ASN A 142 -7.02 25.12 -22.44
C ASN A 142 -6.22 24.36 -21.38
N ALA A 143 -6.21 23.03 -21.43
CA ALA A 143 -5.58 22.16 -20.45
C ALA A 143 -4.45 21.31 -21.04
N SER A 144 -4.52 20.99 -22.34
CA SER A 144 -3.56 20.13 -23.02
C SER A 144 -2.39 20.92 -23.59
N THR A 145 -1.17 20.41 -23.44
CA THR A 145 0.03 21.01 -24.01
C THR A 145 0.64 20.17 -25.13
N LEU A 146 1.23 20.83 -26.13
CA LEU A 146 1.93 20.17 -27.23
C LEU A 146 3.13 19.35 -26.73
N VAL A 147 3.85 19.83 -25.71
CA VAL A 147 4.97 19.12 -25.11
C VAL A 147 4.53 17.79 -24.53
N GLU A 148 3.44 17.77 -23.76
CA GLU A 148 2.90 16.53 -23.19
C GLU A 148 2.39 15.59 -24.27
N ALA A 149 1.68 16.11 -25.27
CA ALA A 149 1.22 15.29 -26.40
C ALA A 149 2.39 14.62 -27.15
N VAL A 150 3.47 15.36 -27.39
CA VAL A 150 4.68 14.83 -28.05
C VAL A 150 5.41 13.83 -27.14
N ARG A 151 5.54 14.12 -25.84
CA ARG A 151 6.14 13.19 -24.87
C ARG A 151 5.35 11.88 -24.78
N ASN A 152 4.03 11.97 -24.72
CA ASN A 152 3.13 10.82 -24.72
C ASN A 152 3.27 10.03 -26.02
N ALA A 153 3.31 10.70 -27.17
CA ALA A 153 3.53 10.04 -28.45
C ALA A 153 4.87 9.30 -28.50
N PHE A 154 5.94 9.88 -27.98
CA PHE A 154 7.23 9.20 -27.87
C PHE A 154 7.15 7.96 -26.98
N GLN A 155 6.48 8.04 -25.82
CA GLN A 155 6.29 6.88 -24.96
C GLN A 155 5.45 5.79 -25.62
N ASN A 156 4.30 6.15 -26.20
CA ASN A 156 3.43 5.20 -26.92
C ASN A 156 4.13 4.57 -28.14
N ALA A 157 5.02 5.32 -28.80
CA ALA A 157 5.88 4.78 -29.86
C ALA A 157 6.90 3.79 -29.30
N ALA A 158 7.57 4.12 -28.21
CA ALA A 158 8.52 3.24 -27.54
C ALA A 158 7.84 1.95 -27.04
N ASP A 159 6.67 2.04 -26.42
CA ASP A 159 5.92 0.89 -25.91
C ASP A 159 5.57 -0.13 -27.01
N ARG A 160 5.35 0.34 -28.24
CA ARG A 160 5.10 -0.54 -29.41
C ARG A 160 6.34 -1.31 -29.86
N TRP A 161 7.50 -0.67 -29.80
CA TRP A 161 8.78 -1.25 -30.23
C TRP A 161 9.46 -2.07 -29.13
N GLY A 162 9.16 -1.75 -27.87
CA GLY A 162 9.70 -2.44 -26.70
C GLY A 162 11.21 -2.26 -26.61
N THR A 163 11.95 -3.35 -26.42
CA THR A 163 13.41 -3.33 -26.29
C THR A 163 14.15 -3.29 -27.62
N VAL A 164 13.44 -3.37 -28.76
CA VAL A 164 14.04 -3.40 -30.09
C VAL A 164 13.97 -2.03 -30.72
N GLU A 165 15.13 -1.47 -31.08
CA GLU A 165 15.21 -0.18 -31.77
C GLU A 165 14.59 -0.29 -33.18
N PRO A 166 13.74 0.67 -33.60
CA PRO A 166 13.19 0.65 -34.96
C PRO A 166 14.27 0.78 -36.03
N PRO A 167 14.07 0.15 -37.21
CA PRO A 167 15.07 0.21 -38.26
C PRO A 167 15.12 1.62 -38.87
N SER A 168 16.33 2.17 -39.02
CA SER A 168 16.53 3.41 -39.76
C SER A 168 16.40 3.20 -41.27
N MET A 169 15.97 4.22 -42.02
CA MET A 169 15.94 4.17 -43.49
C MET A 169 17.29 3.73 -44.08
N ARG A 170 18.39 4.21 -43.50
CA ARG A 170 19.75 3.81 -43.93
C ARG A 170 19.98 2.31 -43.77
N SER A 171 19.54 1.73 -42.65
CA SER A 171 19.65 0.29 -42.40
C SER A 171 18.83 -0.51 -43.41
N VAL A 172 17.59 -0.09 -43.66
CA VAL A 172 16.70 -0.73 -44.64
C VAL A 172 17.28 -0.62 -46.06
N THR A 173 17.71 0.57 -46.48
CA THR A 173 18.33 0.79 -47.79
C THR A 173 19.58 -0.05 -47.97
N LEU A 174 20.44 -0.15 -46.95
CA LEU A 174 21.65 -0.96 -47.00
C LEU A 174 21.33 -2.45 -47.16
N GLN A 175 20.32 -2.95 -46.43
CA GLN A 175 19.85 -4.34 -46.56
C GLN A 175 19.29 -4.61 -47.96
N LEU A 176 18.41 -3.73 -48.46
CA LEU A 176 17.82 -3.88 -49.80
C LEU A 176 18.83 -3.73 -50.93
N SER A 177 19.88 -2.92 -50.74
CA SER A 177 20.92 -2.71 -51.77
C SER A 177 21.80 -3.94 -52.02
N GLY A 178 21.83 -4.89 -51.08
CA GLY A 178 22.54 -6.16 -51.22
C GLY A 178 21.74 -7.26 -51.90
N GLU A 179 20.45 -7.01 -52.18
CA GLU A 179 19.56 -8.00 -52.76
C GLU A 179 19.61 -8.02 -54.30
N THR A 180 19.21 -9.14 -54.89
CA THR A 180 19.16 -9.26 -56.35
C THR A 180 18.03 -8.43 -56.97
N ASP A 181 18.27 -7.85 -58.15
CA ASP A 181 17.24 -7.08 -58.89
C ASP A 181 15.96 -7.88 -59.14
N ARG A 182 16.08 -9.20 -59.32
CA ARG A 182 14.95 -10.11 -59.46
C ARG A 182 14.11 -10.18 -58.19
N LEU A 183 14.75 -10.31 -57.02
CA LEU A 183 14.05 -10.29 -55.74
C LEU A 183 13.41 -8.92 -55.51
N LEU A 184 14.09 -7.83 -55.80
CA LEU A 184 13.53 -6.48 -55.68
C LEU A 184 12.30 -6.30 -56.59
N SER A 185 12.36 -6.81 -57.83
CA SER A 185 11.22 -6.83 -58.75
C SER A 185 10.06 -7.68 -58.21
N ASP A 186 10.33 -8.85 -57.64
CA ASP A 186 9.32 -9.73 -57.05
C ASP A 186 8.70 -9.12 -55.78
N LEU A 187 9.48 -8.40 -54.97
CA LEU A 187 8.99 -7.67 -53.79
C LEU A 187 8.05 -6.53 -54.14
N VAL A 188 8.34 -5.80 -55.23
CA VAL A 188 7.47 -4.72 -55.72
C VAL A 188 6.21 -5.27 -56.37
N SER A 189 6.30 -6.43 -57.03
CA SER A 189 5.22 -6.97 -57.85
C SER A 189 4.28 -7.93 -57.11
N ASN A 190 4.72 -8.53 -56.00
CA ASN A 190 3.97 -9.54 -55.27
C ASN A 190 3.91 -9.26 -53.75
N PRO A 191 2.72 -8.93 -53.20
CA PRO A 191 2.58 -8.61 -51.77
C PRO A 191 2.91 -9.79 -50.84
N ASN A 192 2.75 -11.04 -51.29
CA ASN A 192 3.10 -12.21 -50.48
C ASN A 192 4.62 -12.41 -50.39
N CYS A 193 5.36 -12.04 -51.45
CA CYS A 193 6.83 -12.06 -51.43
C CYS A 193 7.37 -11.01 -50.47
N LEU A 194 6.73 -9.84 -50.41
CA LEU A 194 7.08 -8.78 -49.46
C LEU A 194 6.91 -9.24 -48.01
N ASP A 195 5.78 -9.86 -47.68
CA ASP A 195 5.54 -10.37 -46.31
C ASP A 195 6.57 -11.45 -45.93
N ALA A 196 6.80 -12.43 -46.80
CA ALA A 196 7.79 -13.49 -46.58
C ALA A 196 9.22 -12.93 -46.41
N TYR A 197 9.57 -11.88 -47.15
CA TYR A 197 10.86 -11.22 -47.03
C TYR A 197 10.98 -10.39 -45.75
N CYS A 198 9.91 -9.71 -45.33
CA CYS A 198 9.87 -8.99 -44.05
C CYS A 198 10.23 -9.91 -42.87
N TYR A 199 9.78 -11.17 -42.87
CA TYR A 199 10.16 -12.15 -41.84
C TYR A 199 11.65 -12.52 -41.84
N GLN A 200 12.36 -12.31 -42.94
CA GLN A 200 13.80 -12.58 -43.05
C GLN A 200 14.64 -11.39 -42.60
N LEU A 201 14.03 -10.20 -42.45
CA LEU A 201 14.75 -9.00 -42.03
C LEU A 201 15.33 -9.18 -40.61
N PRO A 202 16.58 -8.76 -40.36
CA PRO A 202 17.23 -8.85 -39.05
C PRO A 202 16.41 -8.25 -37.90
N ILE A 203 15.67 -7.16 -38.18
CA ILE A 203 14.79 -6.50 -37.22
C ILE A 203 13.68 -7.43 -36.71
N VAL A 204 13.02 -8.19 -37.60
CA VAL A 204 11.94 -9.10 -37.23
C VAL A 204 12.47 -10.30 -36.46
N LYS A 205 13.69 -10.74 -36.77
CA LYS A 205 14.41 -11.76 -35.99
C LYS A 205 14.68 -11.26 -34.56
N GLN A 206 15.19 -10.04 -34.41
CA GLN A 206 15.41 -9.42 -33.09
C GLN A 206 14.12 -9.27 -32.29
N MET A 207 13.02 -8.84 -32.93
CA MET A 207 11.70 -8.77 -32.30
C MET A 207 11.21 -10.14 -31.80
N ARG A 208 11.44 -11.20 -32.58
CA ARG A 208 11.10 -12.56 -32.16
C ARG A 208 11.94 -13.03 -30.98
N GLU A 209 13.24 -12.77 -31.00
CA GLU A 209 14.16 -13.12 -29.90
C GLU A 209 13.76 -12.38 -28.62
N ALA A 210 13.52 -11.07 -28.70
CA ALA A 210 13.04 -10.27 -27.57
C ALA A 210 11.69 -10.79 -27.04
N SER A 211 10.74 -11.07 -27.93
CA SER A 211 9.44 -11.66 -27.55
C SER A 211 9.59 -13.00 -26.84
N SER A 212 10.46 -13.88 -27.34
CA SER A 212 10.74 -15.19 -26.71
C SER A 212 11.35 -15.03 -25.31
N GLN A 213 12.27 -14.09 -25.15
CA GLN A 213 12.86 -13.76 -23.84
C GLN A 213 11.80 -13.23 -22.87
N THR A 214 10.93 -12.33 -23.32
CA THR A 214 9.83 -11.79 -22.49
C THR A 214 8.87 -12.89 -22.05
N ILE A 215 8.49 -13.81 -22.95
CA ILE A 215 7.63 -14.95 -22.62
C ILE A 215 8.29 -15.82 -21.55
N GLY A 216 9.58 -16.16 -21.71
CA GLY A 216 10.30 -16.94 -20.71
C GLY A 216 10.39 -16.25 -19.34
N VAL A 217 10.50 -14.91 -19.30
CA VAL A 217 10.45 -14.15 -18.04
C VAL A 217 9.05 -14.22 -17.41
N ILE A 218 7.99 -14.07 -18.20
CA ILE A 218 6.60 -14.17 -17.71
C ILE A 218 6.33 -15.57 -17.15
N GLU A 219 6.74 -16.63 -17.85
CA GLU A 219 6.59 -18.01 -17.39
C GLU A 219 7.33 -18.24 -16.07
N ARG A 220 8.56 -17.74 -15.94
CA ARG A 220 9.31 -17.80 -14.67
C ARG A 220 8.57 -17.10 -13.54
N VAL A 221 8.11 -15.86 -13.76
CA VAL A 221 7.38 -15.10 -12.74
C VAL A 221 6.05 -15.78 -12.37
N ALA A 222 5.34 -16.37 -13.33
CA ALA A 222 4.12 -17.11 -13.07
C ALA A 222 4.38 -18.37 -12.21
N ASN A 223 5.46 -19.10 -12.49
CA ASN A 223 5.88 -20.25 -11.69
C ASN A 223 6.28 -19.84 -10.27
N GLU A 224 7.06 -18.77 -10.12
CA GLU A 224 7.43 -18.20 -8.82
C GLU A 224 6.19 -17.75 -8.02
N ASN A 225 5.23 -17.09 -8.67
CA ASN A 225 3.99 -16.67 -8.02
C ASN A 225 3.16 -17.88 -7.53
N THR A 226 3.12 -18.96 -8.33
CA THR A 226 2.44 -20.20 -7.93
C THR A 226 3.09 -20.83 -6.70
N LEU A 227 4.43 -20.84 -6.63
CA LEU A 227 5.16 -21.30 -5.46
C LEU A 227 4.86 -20.42 -4.24
N LEU A 228 4.97 -19.10 -4.37
CA LEU A 228 4.69 -18.14 -3.30
C LEU A 228 3.27 -18.29 -2.76
N ARG A 229 2.28 -18.50 -3.64
CA ARG A 229 0.89 -18.74 -3.22
C ARG A 229 0.78 -19.98 -2.33
N SER A 230 1.44 -21.07 -2.68
CA SER A 230 1.45 -22.29 -1.87
C SER A 230 2.14 -22.11 -0.51
N GLU A 231 3.20 -21.30 -0.47
CA GLU A 231 3.90 -20.95 0.77
C GLU A 231 3.02 -20.09 1.68
N VAL A 232 2.33 -19.10 1.11
CA VAL A 232 1.38 -18.23 1.83
C VAL A 232 0.24 -19.06 2.42
N GLU A 233 -0.38 -19.94 1.63
CA GLU A 233 -1.46 -20.84 2.12
C GLU A 233 -0.96 -21.77 3.25
N THR A 234 0.29 -22.22 3.18
CA THR A 234 0.90 -23.03 4.23
C THR A 234 1.15 -22.21 5.50
N LEU A 235 1.60 -20.97 5.34
CA LEU A 235 1.89 -20.08 6.46
C LEU A 235 0.60 -19.62 7.15
N GLU A 236 -0.45 -19.34 6.38
CA GLU A 236 -1.78 -19.01 6.89
C GLU A 236 -2.31 -20.13 7.79
N LYS A 237 -2.27 -21.38 7.34
CA LYS A 237 -2.65 -22.55 8.17
C LYS A 237 -1.83 -22.66 9.46
N LYS A 238 -0.54 -22.35 9.42
CA LYS A 238 0.31 -22.35 10.63
C LYS A 238 -0.10 -21.24 11.59
N VAL A 239 -0.40 -20.05 11.08
CA VAL A 239 -0.88 -18.92 11.88
C VAL A 239 -2.21 -19.25 12.53
N GLU A 240 -3.17 -19.80 11.78
CA GLU A 240 -4.46 -20.25 12.32
C GLU A 240 -4.28 -21.30 13.43
N ALA A 241 -3.41 -22.30 13.21
CA ALA A 241 -3.12 -23.31 14.24
C ALA A 241 -2.52 -22.70 15.50
N MET A 242 -1.58 -21.74 15.37
CA MET A 242 -1.00 -21.03 16.51
C MET A 242 -2.03 -20.14 17.22
N GLN A 243 -2.92 -19.48 16.48
CA GLN A 243 -4.00 -18.69 17.06
C GLN A 243 -4.97 -19.56 17.85
N HIS A 244 -5.35 -20.73 17.34
CA HIS A 244 -6.15 -21.70 18.07
C HIS A 244 -5.46 -22.17 19.35
N GLN A 245 -4.18 -22.55 19.25
CA GLN A 245 -3.41 -22.96 20.42
C GLN A 245 -3.32 -21.86 21.48
N LEU A 246 -3.11 -20.61 21.07
CA LEU A 246 -3.09 -19.46 21.97
C LEU A 246 -4.46 -19.24 22.62
N SER A 247 -5.54 -19.33 21.84
CA SER A 247 -6.90 -19.21 22.35
C SER A 247 -7.20 -20.28 23.42
N ASP A 248 -6.77 -21.52 23.16
CA ASP A 248 -6.89 -22.62 24.12
C ASP A 248 -6.10 -22.34 25.40
N GLN A 249 -4.86 -21.87 25.29
CA GLN A 249 -4.04 -21.49 26.45
C GLN A 249 -4.65 -20.35 27.26
N VAL A 250 -5.16 -19.31 26.58
CA VAL A 250 -5.87 -18.20 27.23
C VAL A 250 -7.12 -18.70 27.94
N SER A 251 -7.89 -19.60 27.31
CA SER A 251 -9.08 -20.18 27.94
C SER A 251 -8.75 -21.01 29.19
N GLN A 252 -7.63 -21.75 29.16
CA GLN A 252 -7.14 -22.50 30.33
C GLN A 252 -6.71 -21.55 31.44
N LEU A 253 -6.00 -20.47 31.12
CA LEU A 253 -5.62 -19.44 32.09
C LEU A 253 -6.84 -18.74 32.70
N GLN A 254 -7.85 -18.40 31.90
CA GLN A 254 -9.10 -17.82 32.40
C GLN A 254 -9.82 -18.78 33.36
N ARG A 255 -9.88 -20.08 33.05
CA ARG A 255 -10.44 -21.10 33.94
C ARG A 255 -9.66 -21.21 35.26
N LEU A 256 -8.33 -21.16 35.20
CA LEU A 256 -7.49 -21.14 36.40
C LEU A 256 -7.70 -19.85 37.22
N GLY A 257 -7.83 -18.70 36.55
CA GLY A 257 -8.12 -17.42 37.17
C GLY A 257 -9.49 -17.32 37.84
N GLN A 258 -10.42 -18.22 37.53
CA GLN A 258 -11.72 -18.34 38.20
C GLN A 258 -11.67 -19.22 39.48
N ASN A 259 -10.52 -19.81 39.82
CA ASN A 259 -10.39 -20.60 41.04
C ASN A 259 -10.51 -19.69 42.28
N PRO A 260 -11.47 -19.94 43.19
CA PRO A 260 -11.74 -19.07 44.34
C PRO A 260 -10.53 -18.91 45.28
N LEU A 261 -9.66 -19.92 45.37
CA LEU A 261 -8.43 -19.87 46.17
C LEU A 261 -7.34 -19.01 45.50
N LEU A 262 -7.26 -19.03 44.17
CA LEU A 262 -6.36 -18.14 43.45
C LEU A 262 -6.89 -16.71 43.54
N THR A 263 -8.18 -16.45 43.32
CA THR A 263 -8.72 -15.10 43.43
C THR A 263 -8.62 -14.48 44.82
N SER A 264 -8.62 -15.27 45.90
CA SER A 264 -8.56 -14.77 47.28
C SER A 264 -7.13 -14.53 47.78
N VAL A 265 -6.12 -15.10 47.12
CA VAL A 265 -4.71 -15.06 47.58
C VAL A 265 -3.74 -14.52 46.52
N CYS A 266 -4.12 -14.46 45.24
CA CYS A 266 -3.20 -14.13 44.13
C CYS A 266 -2.69 -12.68 44.13
N THR A 267 -3.40 -11.74 44.76
CA THR A 267 -2.89 -10.38 44.93
C THR A 267 -2.74 -10.03 46.41
N PRO A 268 -1.74 -9.21 46.76
CA PRO A 268 -1.60 -8.69 48.11
C PRO A 268 -2.90 -8.10 48.66
N GLU A 269 -3.65 -7.36 47.84
CA GLU A 269 -4.91 -6.72 48.22
C GLU A 269 -6.01 -7.75 48.49
N ALA A 270 -6.12 -8.80 47.68
CA ALA A 270 -7.10 -9.86 47.85
C ALA A 270 -6.84 -10.67 49.13
N LEU A 271 -5.57 -10.99 49.40
CA LEU A 271 -5.18 -11.68 50.62
C LEU A 271 -5.43 -10.81 51.86
N ILE A 272 -5.08 -9.52 51.81
CA ILE A 272 -5.36 -8.57 52.90
C ILE A 272 -6.87 -8.52 53.16
N ARG A 273 -7.72 -8.38 52.13
CA ARG A 273 -9.18 -8.34 52.28
C ARG A 273 -9.73 -9.63 52.90
N THR A 274 -9.22 -10.79 52.49
CA THR A 274 -9.61 -12.09 53.05
C THR A 274 -9.26 -12.17 54.54
N LEU A 275 -8.03 -11.79 54.90
CA LEU A 275 -7.58 -11.73 56.29
C LEU A 275 -8.38 -10.69 57.11
N GLU A 276 -8.77 -9.55 56.53
CA GLU A 276 -9.67 -8.58 57.18
C GLU A 276 -11.05 -9.20 57.46
N MET A 277 -11.61 -9.93 56.51
CA MET A 277 -12.88 -10.64 56.67
C MET A 277 -12.82 -11.71 57.77
N ASP A 278 -11.76 -12.52 57.77
CA ASP A 278 -11.56 -13.57 58.77
C ASP A 278 -11.40 -12.99 60.18
N VAL A 279 -10.64 -11.90 60.34
CA VAL A 279 -10.53 -11.20 61.62
C VAL A 279 -11.89 -10.65 62.07
N ARG A 280 -12.68 -10.04 61.18
CA ARG A 280 -14.02 -9.53 61.53
C ARG A 280 -14.96 -10.66 61.97
N LYS A 281 -14.91 -11.81 61.28
CA LYS A 281 -15.71 -12.99 61.64
C LYS A 281 -15.29 -13.54 63.00
N MET A 282 -13.98 -13.74 63.21
CA MET A 282 -13.44 -14.19 64.50
C MET A 282 -13.78 -13.24 65.64
N ASN A 283 -13.80 -11.92 65.38
CA ASN A 283 -14.23 -10.92 66.36
C ASN A 283 -15.72 -11.07 66.71
N GLY A 284 -16.58 -11.27 65.72
CA GLY A 284 -18.01 -11.53 65.93
C GLY A 284 -18.26 -12.79 66.76
N ASP A 285 -17.54 -13.87 66.44
CA ASP A 285 -17.61 -15.14 67.17
C ASP A 285 -17.09 -14.98 68.61
N CYS A 286 -15.96 -14.27 68.79
CA CYS A 286 -15.38 -13.97 70.09
C CYS A 286 -16.32 -13.15 70.97
N MET A 287 -16.97 -12.11 70.42
CA MET A 287 -17.97 -11.32 71.13
C MET A 287 -19.20 -12.15 71.53
N THR A 288 -19.59 -13.11 70.68
CA THR A 288 -20.70 -14.03 70.99
C THR A 288 -20.34 -14.97 72.14
N ILE A 289 -19.13 -15.53 72.15
CA ILE A 289 -18.64 -16.38 73.25
C ILE A 289 -18.48 -15.55 74.53
N GLY A 290 -17.96 -14.32 74.43
CA GLY A 290 -17.82 -13.42 75.56
C GLY A 290 -19.17 -13.09 76.22
N LYS A 291 -20.21 -12.84 75.42
CA LYS A 291 -21.58 -12.66 75.94
C LYS A 291 -22.10 -13.92 76.63
N LYS A 292 -21.95 -15.10 76.01
CA LYS A 292 -22.33 -16.38 76.60
C LYS A 292 -21.61 -16.64 77.94
N ALA A 293 -20.32 -16.30 78.02
CA ALA A 293 -19.57 -16.39 79.27
C ALA A 293 -20.17 -15.47 80.33
N LEU A 294 -20.43 -14.20 80.01
CA LEU A 294 -21.01 -13.24 80.96
C LEU A 294 -22.41 -13.67 81.45
N ASP A 295 -23.22 -14.29 80.59
CA ASP A 295 -24.53 -14.82 80.97
C ASP A 295 -24.41 -16.04 81.91
N ALA A 296 -23.40 -16.89 81.68
CA ALA A 296 -23.09 -18.04 82.53
C ALA A 296 -22.53 -17.65 83.91
N TYR A 297 -21.88 -16.48 84.03
CA TYR A 297 -21.22 -16.04 85.27
C TYR A 297 -22.14 -16.03 86.51
N LYS A 298 -23.43 -15.75 86.32
CA LYS A 298 -24.43 -15.69 87.41
C LYS A 298 -25.12 -17.02 87.69
N THR A 299 -25.01 -17.99 86.78
CA THR A 299 -25.83 -19.22 86.78
C THR A 299 -25.00 -20.50 86.96
N ASP A 300 -23.84 -20.59 86.31
CA ASP A 300 -22.94 -21.75 86.38
C ASP A 300 -21.46 -21.33 86.27
N LYS A 301 -20.72 -21.50 87.38
CA LYS A 301 -19.30 -21.14 87.47
C LYS A 301 -18.39 -22.07 86.65
N GLY A 302 -18.79 -23.33 86.41
CA GLY A 302 -18.00 -24.27 85.61
C GLY A 302 -18.04 -23.88 84.13
N SER A 303 -19.25 -23.74 83.59
CA SER A 303 -19.48 -23.26 82.22
C SER A 303 -18.89 -21.87 81.95
N PHE A 304 -18.91 -20.98 82.95
CA PHE A 304 -18.22 -19.69 82.85
C PHE A 304 -16.72 -19.84 82.60
N GLN A 305 -16.05 -20.73 83.33
CA GLN A 305 -14.59 -20.89 83.22
C GLN A 305 -14.20 -21.47 81.85
N ASP A 306 -14.96 -22.44 81.34
CA ASP A 306 -14.72 -23.05 80.03
C ASP A 306 -14.93 -22.04 78.88
N LEU A 307 -16.03 -21.27 78.93
CA LEU A 307 -16.31 -20.23 77.93
C LEU A 307 -15.31 -19.07 78.00
N LEU A 308 -14.81 -18.74 79.20
CA LEU A 308 -13.77 -17.73 79.38
C LEU A 308 -12.43 -18.19 78.80
N GLU A 309 -12.07 -19.46 78.95
CA GLU A 309 -10.88 -20.03 78.33
C GLU A 309 -11.01 -20.09 76.81
N GLN A 310 -12.17 -20.49 76.30
CA GLN A 310 -12.48 -20.46 74.87
C GLN A 310 -12.40 -19.03 74.31
N TYR A 311 -12.98 -18.04 75.00
CA TYR A 311 -12.86 -16.63 74.64
C TYR A 311 -11.40 -16.17 74.60
N LYS A 312 -10.60 -16.47 75.62
CA LYS A 312 -9.17 -16.10 75.67
C LYS A 312 -8.38 -16.72 74.52
N SER A 313 -8.62 -18.00 74.23
CA SER A 313 -7.92 -18.71 73.14
C SER A 313 -8.27 -18.12 71.77
N GLN A 314 -9.55 -17.82 71.52
CA GLN A 314 -10.02 -17.29 70.25
C GLN A 314 -9.64 -15.82 70.06
N SER A 315 -9.68 -15.03 71.14
CA SER A 315 -9.19 -13.64 71.16
C SER A 315 -7.69 -13.58 70.83
N LYS A 316 -6.89 -14.48 71.41
CA LYS A 316 -5.45 -14.59 71.11
C LYS A 316 -5.20 -14.99 69.65
N ALA A 317 -5.94 -15.97 69.13
CA ALA A 317 -5.81 -16.41 67.73
C ALA A 317 -6.19 -15.29 66.74
N MET A 318 -7.27 -14.56 67.01
CA MET A 318 -7.70 -13.40 66.23
C MET A 318 -6.63 -12.31 66.25
N HIS A 319 -6.10 -11.96 67.42
CA HIS A 319 -5.08 -10.93 67.56
C HIS A 319 -3.80 -11.29 66.80
N MET A 320 -3.38 -12.55 66.84
CA MET A 320 -2.24 -13.03 66.05
C MET A 320 -2.47 -12.92 64.54
N LEU A 321 -3.69 -13.23 64.06
CA LEU A 321 -4.05 -13.09 62.66
C LEU A 321 -4.06 -11.61 62.21
N ASP A 322 -4.57 -10.73 63.08
CA ASP A 322 -4.62 -9.28 62.87
C ASP A 322 -3.21 -8.67 62.77
N LEU A 323 -2.29 -9.06 63.67
CA LEU A 323 -0.89 -8.64 63.62
C LEU A 323 -0.18 -9.11 62.34
N LYS A 324 -0.42 -10.36 61.92
CA LYS A 324 0.11 -10.89 60.65
C LYS A 324 -0.41 -10.11 59.45
N ARG A 325 -1.70 -9.75 59.45
CA ARG A 325 -2.31 -8.92 58.41
C ARG A 325 -1.69 -7.53 58.33
N ILE A 326 -1.52 -6.86 59.47
CA ILE A 326 -0.92 -5.53 59.54
C ILE A 326 0.54 -5.56 59.06
N SER A 327 1.31 -6.55 59.51
CA SER A 327 2.70 -6.74 59.08
C SER A 327 2.80 -7.00 57.58
N TYR A 328 1.95 -7.88 57.04
CA TYR A 328 1.92 -8.16 55.60
C TYR A 328 1.53 -6.93 54.78
N ARG A 329 0.51 -6.17 55.21
CA ARG A 329 0.11 -4.91 54.57
C ARG A 329 1.23 -3.86 54.56
N ALA A 330 2.00 -3.76 55.65
CA ALA A 330 3.15 -2.87 55.72
C ALA A 330 4.29 -3.31 54.78
N GLN A 331 4.55 -4.62 54.68
CA GLN A 331 5.54 -5.17 53.74
C GLN A 331 5.16 -4.93 52.28
N CYS A 332 3.88 -5.08 51.92
CA CYS A 332 3.40 -4.82 50.56
C CYS A 332 3.38 -3.33 50.18
N ALA A 333 3.35 -2.42 51.15
CA ALA A 333 3.42 -0.98 50.88
C ALA A 333 4.87 -0.45 50.72
N ALA A 334 5.87 -1.26 51.08
CA ALA A 334 7.29 -0.90 51.04
C ALA A 334 8.01 -1.41 49.77
N ASN A 335 7.36 -2.29 49.00
CA ASN A 335 7.85 -2.86 47.73
C ASN A 335 6.96 -2.41 46.57
#